data_AF-A8TNL4-F1
#
_entry.id   AF-A8TNL4-F1
#
_cell.length_a   1.000
_cell.length_b   1.000
_cell.length_c   1.000
_cell.angle_alpha   90.00
_cell.angle_beta   90.00
_cell.angle_gamma   90.00
#
_symmetry.space_group_name_H-M   'P 1'
#
loop_
_entity.id
_entity.type
_entity.pdbx_description
1 polymer ?
#
loop_
_entity_poly.entity_id
_entity_poly.type
_entity_poly.pdbx_seq_one_letter_code
_entity_poly.pdbx_strand_id
1 'polypeptide(L)'
;MRIVIAALILMAGLSFGGAFWMVFKGREADDRRPSAAEQQAASRDAAKAKPPPEKSPPSDPAPTPSAGRPVAASSAATPPAITPAPAQTAQLKPAPTPAAQSTPKPEPAAQPSPFPLALPIDCTPGESCWVINHVDLDPGPGRLDYRCGQMSYDGHKGTDIALRDLSRLNDNVAVLAAAPGKVVGVRDGMQDVSIAVAGRESVRDKECGNGVRVQHEGGWVTQYCHMKRGSMAVQTGQTIAAGQRLGAVGLSGMTEFPHVHITVEKDGKVIDPFRGTDGGPECGRGTAPLWNPDALSKLVDHAPILLDAGFGTGPVEKADAEAGTAGRDTAPSNADALVIWTRAAGLEPGDVLTTTITSPDGSKLFSERWRSDQTRIVQFRFVGKKRPPSGWQTGTYTGRVVLERDGRPPKEQTVFIRVGG
;
A
#
# COMPACT_ATOMS: atom_id res chain seq x y z
N MET A 1 61.93 -33.93 7.26
CA MET A 1 62.30 -34.73 6.08
C MET A 1 61.01 -34.97 5.28
N ARG A 2 60.70 -34.14 4.26
CA ARG A 2 60.74 -34.44 2.79
C ARG A 2 60.19 -35.84 2.46
N ILE A 3 59.11 -36.01 1.68
CA ILE A 3 59.03 -35.99 0.19
C ILE A 3 57.50 -35.96 -0.17
N VAL A 4 56.91 -34.92 -0.76
CA VAL A 4 56.63 -34.62 -2.20
C VAL A 4 56.26 -35.81 -3.10
N ILE A 5 54.98 -35.93 -3.51
CA ILE A 5 54.60 -36.37 -4.86
C ILE A 5 53.43 -35.51 -5.35
N ALA A 6 53.64 -34.88 -6.51
CA ALA A 6 52.67 -34.15 -7.30
C ALA A 6 52.06 -35.07 -8.38
N ALA A 7 50.80 -34.82 -8.75
CA ALA A 7 50.26 -35.28 -10.02
C ALA A 7 49.38 -34.17 -10.64
N LEU A 8 49.94 -33.54 -11.67
CA LEU A 8 49.25 -32.72 -12.66
C LEU A 8 48.62 -33.67 -13.71
N ILE A 9 47.35 -33.47 -14.06
CA ILE A 9 46.83 -33.81 -15.39
C ILE A 9 46.07 -32.58 -15.92
N LEU A 10 46.45 -32.18 -17.14
CA LEU A 10 45.98 -31.01 -17.87
C LEU A 10 45.10 -31.46 -19.05
N MET A 11 44.13 -30.60 -19.42
CA MET A 11 43.50 -30.41 -20.74
C MET A 11 42.35 -31.33 -21.21
N ALA A 12 41.15 -30.73 -21.30
CA ALA A 12 40.32 -30.51 -22.50
C ALA A 12 38.87 -30.27 -22.01
N GLY A 13 38.22 -29.11 -22.16
CA GLY A 13 38.01 -28.39 -23.41
C GLY A 13 36.65 -28.77 -23.98
N LEU A 14 35.55 -28.20 -23.45
CA LEU A 14 34.24 -28.16 -24.10
C LEU A 14 33.43 -26.97 -23.56
N SER A 15 33.36 -25.93 -24.37
CA SER A 15 32.51 -24.76 -24.20
C SER A 15 31.03 -25.14 -24.34
N PHE A 16 30.23 -24.82 -23.33
CA PHE A 16 28.80 -24.55 -23.53
C PHE A 16 28.50 -23.18 -22.90
N GLY A 17 28.32 -22.19 -23.78
CA GLY A 17 27.86 -20.85 -23.41
C GLY A 17 26.40 -20.91 -22.99
N GLY A 18 26.16 -21.05 -21.68
CA GLY A 18 24.89 -20.72 -21.06
C GLY A 18 24.98 -19.32 -20.45
N ALA A 19 24.40 -18.32 -21.10
CA ALA A 19 24.20 -17.01 -20.50
C ALA A 19 23.22 -17.15 -19.32
N PHE A 20 23.78 -17.33 -18.12
CA PHE A 20 23.03 -17.41 -16.87
C PHE A 20 22.61 -15.99 -16.49
N TRP A 21 21.42 -15.57 -16.94
CA TRP A 21 20.83 -14.29 -16.54
C TRP A 21 20.39 -14.39 -15.07
N MET A 22 21.15 -13.78 -14.16
CA MET A 22 20.72 -13.62 -12.77
C MET A 22 19.61 -12.57 -12.69
N VAL A 23 18.37 -13.05 -12.59
CA VAL A 23 17.22 -12.26 -12.13
C VAL A 23 17.43 -11.95 -10.64
N PHE A 24 17.23 -10.69 -10.24
CA PHE A 24 17.17 -10.34 -8.81
C PHE A 24 15.74 -10.57 -8.33
N LYS A 25 15.55 -11.55 -7.45
CA LYS A 25 14.43 -11.58 -6.53
C LYS A 25 14.98 -11.11 -5.19
N GLY A 26 14.57 -9.92 -4.72
CA GLY A 26 14.78 -9.56 -3.33
C GLY A 26 14.13 -10.64 -2.44
N ARG A 27 14.81 -11.05 -1.36
CA ARG A 27 14.22 -11.99 -0.40
C ARG A 27 12.92 -11.40 0.13
N GLU A 28 11.91 -12.25 0.29
CA GLU A 28 10.76 -11.94 1.14
C GLU A 28 11.29 -11.57 2.52
N ALA A 29 10.90 -10.39 3.01
CA ALA A 29 10.98 -10.14 4.43
C ALA A 29 9.97 -11.09 5.09
N ASP A 30 10.47 -12.13 5.76
CA ASP A 30 9.67 -12.98 6.65
C ASP A 30 9.13 -12.06 7.76
N ASP A 31 7.82 -12.05 7.98
CA ASP A 31 7.12 -11.30 9.05
C ASP A 31 7.46 -11.80 10.46
N ARG A 32 8.55 -12.57 10.62
CA ARG A 32 9.03 -13.00 11.92
C ARG A 32 9.57 -11.81 12.71
N ARG A 33 8.75 -11.34 13.64
CA ARG A 33 9.16 -10.39 14.68
C ARG A 33 10.38 -10.93 15.44
N PRO A 34 11.45 -10.14 15.61
CA PRO A 34 12.56 -10.51 16.49
C PRO A 34 12.07 -10.61 17.93
N SER A 35 12.65 -11.55 18.69
CA SER A 35 12.30 -11.78 20.08
C SER A 35 12.62 -10.56 20.96
N ALA A 36 11.96 -10.44 22.11
CA ALA A 36 12.19 -9.35 23.07
C ALA A 36 13.67 -9.21 23.49
N ALA A 37 14.42 -10.32 23.48
CA ALA A 37 15.84 -10.34 23.81
C ALA A 37 16.73 -9.69 22.73
N GLU A 38 16.37 -9.83 21.44
CA GLU A 38 17.12 -9.26 20.31
C GLU A 38 16.93 -7.75 20.19
N GLN A 39 15.73 -7.25 20.53
CA GLN A 39 15.41 -5.81 20.53
C GLN A 39 16.14 -5.06 21.66
N GLN A 40 16.39 -5.73 22.79
CA GLN A 40 17.06 -5.14 23.94
C GLN A 40 18.59 -5.02 23.74
N ALA A 41 19.17 -5.84 22.86
CA ALA A 41 20.57 -5.73 22.47
C ALA A 41 20.82 -4.53 21.54
N ALA A 42 19.96 -4.32 20.53
CA ALA A 42 20.11 -3.24 19.55
C ALA A 42 19.94 -1.82 20.15
N SER A 43 19.09 -1.67 21.18
CA SER A 43 18.87 -0.37 21.84
C SER A 43 20.07 0.14 22.65
N ARG A 44 20.96 -0.77 23.11
CA ARG A 44 22.17 -0.39 23.85
C ARG A 44 23.25 0.23 22.96
N ASP A 45 23.30 -0.17 21.68
CA ASP A 45 24.31 0.33 20.74
C ASP A 45 23.92 1.68 20.12
N ALA A 46 22.61 1.97 19.96
CA ALA A 46 22.13 3.24 19.43
C ALA A 46 22.32 4.43 20.39
N ALA A 47 22.39 4.20 21.71
CA ALA A 47 22.52 5.25 22.72
C ALA A 47 23.90 5.93 22.77
N LYS A 48 24.88 5.52 21.93
CA LYS A 48 26.25 6.05 21.92
C LYS A 48 26.55 7.05 20.78
N ALA A 49 25.64 7.28 19.84
CA ALA A 49 25.92 8.15 18.69
C ALA A 49 25.35 9.57 18.88
N LYS A 50 26.22 10.59 18.79
CA LYS A 50 25.85 12.02 18.85
C LYS A 50 25.53 12.56 17.45
N PRO A 51 24.43 13.31 17.24
CA PRO A 51 24.07 13.83 15.91
C PRO A 51 24.91 15.07 15.51
N PRO A 52 25.18 15.27 14.20
CA PRO A 52 25.86 16.45 13.67
C PRO A 52 24.92 17.65 13.49
N PRO A 53 25.45 18.89 13.43
CA PRO A 53 24.63 20.11 13.37
C PRO A 53 24.12 20.45 11.96
N GLU A 54 22.87 20.91 11.90
CA GLU A 54 22.13 21.35 10.71
C GLU A 54 22.61 22.71 10.17
N LYS A 55 22.64 22.87 8.83
CA LYS A 55 22.83 24.16 8.14
C LYS A 55 21.64 24.45 7.24
N SER A 56 21.11 25.67 7.35
CA SER A 56 19.96 26.18 6.58
C SER A 56 20.33 26.48 5.11
N PRO A 57 19.43 26.20 4.14
CA PRO A 57 19.61 26.58 2.74
C PRO A 57 19.03 27.98 2.41
N PRO A 58 19.60 28.70 1.42
CA PRO A 58 19.06 29.97 0.95
C PRO A 58 17.96 29.82 -0.10
N SER A 59 17.16 30.88 -0.24
CA SER A 59 15.92 31.00 -1.02
C SER A 59 16.17 31.29 -2.52
N ASP A 60 15.44 30.61 -3.40
CA ASP A 60 15.42 30.88 -4.86
C ASP A 60 14.27 31.82 -5.28
N PRO A 61 14.46 32.66 -6.31
CA PRO A 61 13.42 33.55 -6.85
C PRO A 61 12.57 32.92 -7.98
N ALA A 62 11.39 33.53 -8.17
CA ALA A 62 10.26 33.11 -9.00
C ALA A 62 10.48 33.15 -10.55
N PRO A 63 9.65 32.42 -11.34
CA PRO A 63 9.88 32.21 -12.77
C PRO A 63 9.22 33.25 -13.70
N THR A 64 9.86 33.50 -14.85
CA THR A 64 9.34 34.27 -15.99
C THR A 64 8.60 33.40 -17.02
N PRO A 65 7.60 33.94 -17.75
CA PRO A 65 6.75 33.17 -18.67
C PRO A 65 7.35 33.05 -20.08
N SER A 66 7.27 31.86 -20.69
CA SER A 66 7.62 31.63 -22.10
C SER A 66 6.37 31.53 -22.98
N ALA A 67 6.38 32.31 -24.05
CA ALA A 67 5.38 32.36 -25.11
C ALA A 67 5.36 31.07 -25.96
N GLY A 68 4.17 30.76 -26.49
CA GLY A 68 3.91 29.57 -27.31
C GLY A 68 4.16 29.73 -28.80
N ARG A 69 4.11 28.59 -29.50
CA ARG A 69 3.73 28.32 -30.91
C ARG A 69 4.15 26.88 -31.27
N PRO A 70 3.68 26.29 -32.39
CA PRO A 70 2.32 25.92 -32.73
C PRO A 70 2.17 24.40 -32.96
N VAL A 71 0.92 23.96 -33.08
CA VAL A 71 0.50 22.57 -33.35
C VAL A 71 0.79 22.22 -34.81
N ALA A 72 1.46 21.08 -35.04
CA ALA A 72 1.58 20.45 -36.36
C ALA A 72 0.91 19.08 -36.34
N ALA A 73 -0.03 18.88 -37.25
CA ALA A 73 -0.77 17.65 -37.48
C ALA A 73 0.14 16.57 -38.08
N SER A 74 -0.03 15.31 -37.63
CA SER A 74 0.52 14.16 -38.33
C SER A 74 -0.54 13.06 -38.50
N SER A 75 -0.83 12.86 -39.78
CA SER A 75 -1.52 11.77 -40.46
C SER A 75 -1.55 10.41 -39.77
N ALA A 76 -2.75 9.82 -39.71
CA ALA A 76 -3.01 8.42 -39.42
C ALA A 76 -2.43 7.51 -40.52
N ALA A 77 -1.83 6.39 -40.11
CA ALA A 77 -1.48 5.28 -40.99
C ALA A 77 -1.98 3.97 -40.36
N THR A 78 -2.85 3.29 -41.10
CA THR A 78 -3.50 2.02 -40.75
C THR A 78 -2.49 0.86 -40.81
N PRO A 79 -2.40 -0.01 -39.79
CA PRO A 79 -1.58 -1.23 -39.88
C PRO A 79 -2.28 -2.33 -40.70
N PRO A 80 -1.54 -3.16 -41.46
CA PRO A 80 -2.12 -4.23 -42.25
C PRO A 80 -2.55 -5.44 -41.40
N ALA A 81 -3.55 -6.15 -41.92
CA ALA A 81 -4.18 -7.32 -41.30
C ALA A 81 -3.23 -8.51 -41.15
N ILE A 82 -3.22 -9.12 -39.97
CA ILE A 82 -2.53 -10.37 -39.67
C ILE A 82 -3.51 -11.53 -39.87
N THR A 83 -3.21 -12.43 -40.79
CA THR A 83 -3.89 -13.71 -41.00
C THR A 83 -3.53 -14.70 -39.88
N PRO A 84 -4.50 -15.38 -39.25
CA PRO A 84 -4.19 -16.42 -38.27
C PRO A 84 -3.81 -17.74 -38.96
N ALA A 85 -2.72 -18.35 -38.48
CA ALA A 85 -2.28 -19.69 -38.85
C ALA A 85 -3.12 -20.78 -38.13
N PRO A 86 -3.22 -22.01 -38.67
CA PRO A 86 -4.19 -23.01 -38.23
C PRO A 86 -3.82 -23.65 -36.87
N ALA A 87 -4.87 -23.92 -36.09
CA ALA A 87 -4.79 -24.55 -34.78
C ALA A 87 -4.34 -26.01 -34.87
N GLN A 88 -3.30 -26.37 -34.11
CA GLN A 88 -2.96 -27.76 -33.81
C GLN A 88 -3.55 -28.14 -32.45
N THR A 89 -4.39 -29.17 -32.45
CA THR A 89 -5.02 -29.76 -31.27
C THR A 89 -4.06 -30.70 -30.56
N ALA A 90 -3.42 -30.20 -29.48
CA ALA A 90 -2.74 -31.05 -28.50
C ALA A 90 -3.71 -31.35 -27.35
N GLN A 91 -4.09 -32.63 -27.19
CA GLN A 91 -4.93 -33.11 -26.10
C GLN A 91 -4.16 -33.03 -24.77
N LEU A 92 -4.56 -32.11 -23.89
CA LEU A 92 -4.12 -32.02 -22.50
C LEU A 92 -4.99 -32.92 -21.62
N LYS A 93 -4.36 -33.66 -20.71
CA LYS A 93 -5.02 -34.45 -19.66
C LYS A 93 -5.93 -33.55 -18.80
N PRO A 94 -7.09 -34.06 -18.33
CA PRO A 94 -8.02 -33.25 -17.54
C PRO A 94 -7.38 -32.81 -16.22
N ALA A 95 -7.45 -31.51 -15.95
CA ALA A 95 -7.10 -30.91 -14.67
C ALA A 95 -8.08 -31.40 -13.58
N PRO A 96 -7.64 -31.47 -12.31
CA PRO A 96 -8.54 -31.74 -11.20
C PRO A 96 -9.65 -30.68 -11.14
N THR A 97 -10.88 -31.15 -10.91
CA THR A 97 -12.10 -30.33 -10.84
C THR A 97 -11.90 -29.16 -9.87
N PRO A 98 -12.17 -27.91 -10.28
CA PRO A 98 -12.19 -26.78 -9.37
C PRO A 98 -13.26 -27.02 -8.30
N ALA A 99 -12.92 -26.79 -7.03
CA ALA A 99 -13.93 -26.62 -5.99
C ALA A 99 -14.96 -25.59 -6.49
N ALA A 100 -16.24 -25.92 -6.39
CA ALA A 100 -17.33 -25.10 -6.89
C ALA A 100 -17.16 -23.66 -6.41
N GLN A 101 -16.87 -22.76 -7.35
CA GLN A 101 -16.88 -21.33 -7.13
C GLN A 101 -18.32 -20.95 -6.79
N SER A 102 -18.56 -20.57 -5.55
CA SER A 102 -19.81 -19.91 -5.18
C SER A 102 -19.89 -18.62 -5.97
N THR A 103 -20.85 -18.52 -6.88
CA THR A 103 -21.26 -17.23 -7.43
C THR A 103 -21.54 -16.28 -6.25
N PRO A 104 -21.04 -15.03 -6.26
CA PRO A 104 -21.35 -14.09 -5.19
C PRO A 104 -22.87 -13.92 -5.15
N LYS A 105 -23.46 -14.35 -4.04
CA LYS A 105 -24.89 -14.17 -3.76
C LYS A 105 -25.19 -12.67 -3.92
N PRO A 106 -26.23 -12.28 -4.68
CA PRO A 106 -26.59 -10.87 -4.81
C PRO A 106 -26.77 -10.29 -3.41
N GLU A 107 -25.99 -9.25 -3.13
CA GLU A 107 -25.96 -8.61 -1.85
C GLU A 107 -27.35 -7.99 -1.58
N PRO A 108 -27.96 -8.22 -0.41
CA PRO A 108 -29.29 -7.70 -0.12
C PRO A 108 -29.32 -6.18 -0.32
N ALA A 109 -30.45 -5.65 -0.81
CA ALA A 109 -30.66 -4.21 -0.85
C ALA A 109 -30.57 -3.64 0.58
N ALA A 110 -29.64 -2.70 0.79
CA ALA A 110 -29.38 -2.13 2.11
C ALA A 110 -30.62 -1.41 2.64
N GLN A 111 -31.02 -1.75 3.87
CA GLN A 111 -31.98 -0.99 4.66
C GLN A 111 -31.38 0.37 5.05
N PRO A 112 -32.21 1.39 5.36
CA PRO A 112 -31.70 2.66 5.85
C PRO A 112 -30.85 2.47 7.11
N SER A 113 -29.66 3.09 7.12
CA SER A 113 -28.78 3.06 8.28
C SER A 113 -29.47 3.73 9.49
N PRO A 114 -29.46 3.12 10.68
CA PRO A 114 -29.94 3.76 11.90
C PRO A 114 -29.03 4.90 12.37
N PHE A 115 -27.83 5.02 11.80
CA PHE A 115 -26.84 6.05 12.10
C PHE A 115 -25.90 6.24 10.90
N PRO A 116 -26.32 7.03 9.88
CA PRO A 116 -25.59 7.14 8.62
C PRO A 116 -24.27 7.90 8.80
N LEU A 117 -23.16 7.25 8.45
CA LEU A 117 -21.80 7.78 8.50
C LEU A 117 -21.35 8.27 7.11
N ALA A 118 -20.86 9.51 7.04
CA ALA A 118 -20.12 10.04 5.91
C ALA A 118 -18.64 9.61 5.96
N LEU A 119 -17.92 9.82 4.86
CA LEU A 119 -16.48 9.53 4.78
C LEU A 119 -15.71 10.40 5.82
N PRO A 120 -14.90 9.81 6.71
CA PRO A 120 -14.25 10.53 7.81
C PRO A 120 -12.92 11.20 7.41
N ILE A 121 -12.66 11.33 6.12
CA ILE A 121 -11.37 11.79 5.58
C ILE A 121 -11.58 12.50 4.24
N ASP A 122 -10.83 13.58 4.02
CA ASP A 122 -10.86 14.37 2.80
C ASP A 122 -9.88 13.83 1.75
N CYS A 123 -10.22 12.67 1.19
CA CYS A 123 -9.46 12.00 0.15
C CYS A 123 -10.40 11.33 -0.86
N THR A 124 -9.82 10.80 -1.93
CA THR A 124 -10.54 9.98 -2.92
C THR A 124 -10.20 8.50 -2.69
N PRO A 125 -11.11 7.71 -2.09
CA PRO A 125 -10.92 6.28 -1.93
C PRO A 125 -10.63 5.57 -3.25
N GLY A 126 -9.60 4.74 -3.29
CA GLY A 126 -9.15 4.06 -4.51
C GLY A 126 -8.05 4.80 -5.28
N GLU A 127 -7.84 6.09 -5.01
CA GLU A 127 -6.85 6.92 -5.72
C GLU A 127 -5.79 7.52 -4.78
N SER A 128 -6.23 8.13 -3.68
CA SER A 128 -5.35 8.81 -2.71
C SER A 128 -5.43 8.25 -1.30
N CYS A 129 -6.40 7.36 -1.05
CA CYS A 129 -6.54 6.65 0.21
C CYS A 129 -7.28 5.32 0.03
N TRP A 130 -7.10 4.39 0.97
CA TRP A 130 -7.70 3.06 0.91
C TRP A 130 -8.02 2.52 2.31
N VAL A 131 -9.03 1.66 2.41
CA VAL A 131 -9.24 0.88 3.62
C VAL A 131 -8.18 -0.22 3.69
N ILE A 132 -7.35 -0.20 4.73
CA ILE A 132 -6.26 -1.17 4.92
C ILE A 132 -6.54 -2.14 6.06
N ASN A 133 -7.29 -1.72 7.08
CA ASN A 133 -7.77 -2.62 8.14
C ASN A 133 -9.26 -2.37 8.40
N HIS A 134 -9.99 -3.47 8.62
CA HIS A 134 -11.38 -3.50 9.07
C HIS A 134 -11.45 -3.90 10.54
N VAL A 135 -12.64 -3.84 11.14
CA VAL A 135 -12.85 -4.33 12.51
C VAL A 135 -12.53 -5.83 12.55
N ASP A 136 -11.84 -6.27 13.59
CA ASP A 136 -11.63 -7.68 13.88
C ASP A 136 -12.88 -8.28 14.54
N LEU A 137 -13.52 -9.20 13.83
CA LEU A 137 -14.73 -9.89 14.25
C LEU A 137 -14.45 -11.20 14.99
N ASP A 138 -13.18 -11.66 14.98
CA ASP A 138 -12.74 -12.87 15.68
C ASP A 138 -11.39 -12.63 16.39
N PRO A 139 -11.40 -11.87 17.51
CA PRO A 139 -10.19 -11.57 18.27
C PRO A 139 -9.42 -12.83 18.66
N GLY A 140 -8.15 -12.86 18.28
CA GLY A 140 -7.26 -14.00 18.36
C GLY A 140 -6.51 -14.24 17.05
N PRO A 141 -5.82 -15.40 16.93
CA PRO A 141 -5.06 -15.72 15.73
C PRO A 141 -5.94 -15.92 14.48
N GLY A 142 -7.24 -16.14 14.65
CA GLY A 142 -8.23 -16.28 13.58
C GLY A 142 -8.43 -15.01 12.76
N ARG A 143 -8.57 -13.86 13.44
CA ARG A 143 -8.82 -12.49 12.95
C ARG A 143 -9.55 -12.40 11.61
N LEU A 144 -10.79 -11.91 11.66
CA LEU A 144 -11.66 -11.89 10.49
C LEU A 144 -12.21 -10.49 10.26
N ASP A 145 -12.05 -9.99 9.04
CA ASP A 145 -12.82 -8.83 8.59
C ASP A 145 -14.25 -9.23 8.20
N TYR A 146 -15.12 -8.25 7.93
CA TYR A 146 -16.52 -8.49 7.58
C TYR A 146 -16.72 -9.36 6.33
N ARG A 147 -15.71 -9.57 5.49
CA ARG A 147 -15.76 -10.44 4.30
C ARG A 147 -15.14 -11.82 4.57
N CYS A 148 -14.84 -12.14 5.83
CA CYS A 148 -14.06 -13.31 6.21
C CYS A 148 -12.65 -13.33 5.60
N GLY A 149 -12.13 -12.15 5.25
CA GLY A 149 -10.74 -11.95 4.89
C GLY A 149 -9.87 -11.67 6.11
N GLN A 150 -8.58 -11.46 5.87
CA GLN A 150 -7.61 -11.10 6.93
C GLN A 150 -7.12 -9.65 6.81
N MET A 151 -7.92 -8.74 6.21
CA MET A 151 -7.60 -7.30 6.18
C MET A 151 -7.93 -6.66 7.54
N SER A 152 -7.26 -7.15 8.57
CA SER A 152 -7.38 -6.72 9.97
C SER A 152 -6.18 -7.26 10.77
N TYR A 153 -6.05 -6.83 12.01
CA TYR A 153 -5.10 -7.38 12.99
C TYR A 153 -5.80 -7.69 14.31
N ASP A 154 -5.19 -8.58 15.11
CA ASP A 154 -5.78 -9.09 16.35
C ASP A 154 -6.24 -7.96 17.28
N GLY A 155 -7.54 -7.96 17.57
CA GLY A 155 -8.19 -7.03 18.46
C GLY A 155 -8.41 -5.63 17.86
N HIS A 156 -8.33 -5.47 16.54
CA HIS A 156 -8.59 -4.19 15.88
C HIS A 156 -10.06 -3.76 16.02
N LYS A 157 -10.31 -2.56 16.53
CA LYS A 157 -11.65 -2.09 16.92
C LYS A 157 -12.28 -1.08 15.96
N GLY A 158 -11.67 -0.84 14.80
CA GLY A 158 -12.12 0.21 13.90
C GLY A 158 -11.85 -0.08 12.44
N THR A 159 -12.00 0.96 11.63
CA THR A 159 -11.62 0.95 10.21
C THR A 159 -10.48 1.91 9.99
N ASP A 160 -9.40 1.46 9.36
CA ASP A 160 -8.24 2.28 9.03
C ASP A 160 -8.31 2.70 7.55
N ILE A 161 -8.47 4.00 7.31
CA ILE A 161 -8.43 4.59 5.97
C ILE A 161 -7.08 5.30 5.80
N ALA A 162 -6.19 4.63 5.08
CA ALA A 162 -4.77 4.98 4.95
C ALA A 162 -4.50 5.88 3.76
N LEU A 163 -3.59 6.83 3.95
CA LEU A 163 -2.91 7.53 2.86
C LEU A 163 -1.82 6.63 2.27
N ARG A 164 -1.36 6.99 1.07
CA ARG A 164 -0.41 6.18 0.31
C ARG A 164 0.90 5.92 1.05
N ASP A 165 1.53 6.96 1.59
CA ASP A 165 2.89 6.91 2.15
C ASP A 165 3.10 8.05 3.16
N LEU A 166 4.21 8.02 3.90
CA LEU A 166 4.54 9.02 4.92
C LEU A 166 4.71 10.43 4.36
N SER A 167 5.04 10.59 3.07
CA SER A 167 5.18 11.91 2.45
C SER A 167 3.86 12.67 2.45
N ARG A 168 2.71 11.96 2.52
CA ARG A 168 1.36 12.53 2.56
C ARG A 168 1.00 13.21 3.87
N LEU A 169 1.80 13.06 4.93
CA LEU A 169 1.67 13.87 6.14
C LEU A 169 1.85 15.37 5.87
N ASN A 170 2.56 15.74 4.81
CA ASN A 170 2.76 17.14 4.40
C ASN A 170 1.52 17.76 3.77
N ASP A 171 0.62 16.94 3.22
CA ASP A 171 -0.59 17.40 2.52
C ASP A 171 -1.68 17.88 3.50
N ASN A 172 -1.53 17.58 4.80
CA ASN A 172 -2.50 17.94 5.86
C ASN A 172 -3.94 17.47 5.57
N VAL A 173 -4.06 16.28 4.95
CA VAL A 173 -5.35 15.66 4.60
C VAL A 173 -6.30 15.71 5.79
N ALA A 174 -7.47 16.31 5.60
CA ALA A 174 -8.40 16.58 6.70
C ALA A 174 -9.05 15.30 7.21
N VAL A 175 -9.16 15.20 8.53
CA VAL A 175 -10.07 14.24 9.19
C VAL A 175 -11.40 14.95 9.41
N LEU A 176 -12.49 14.31 8.98
CA LEU A 176 -13.83 14.87 8.95
C LEU A 176 -14.75 14.12 9.91
N ALA A 177 -15.70 14.83 10.52
CA ALA A 177 -16.73 14.22 11.32
C ALA A 177 -17.66 13.38 10.43
N ALA A 178 -17.76 12.07 10.69
CA ALA A 178 -18.63 11.18 9.92
C ALA A 178 -20.13 11.44 10.17
N ALA A 179 -20.49 12.03 11.31
CA ALA A 179 -21.87 12.33 11.70
C ALA A 179 -21.92 13.59 12.60
N PRO A 180 -23.05 14.33 12.65
CA PRO A 180 -23.21 15.46 13.56
C PRO A 180 -23.22 14.98 15.02
N GLY A 181 -22.73 15.79 15.94
CA GLY A 181 -22.69 15.42 17.35
C GLY A 181 -22.00 16.45 18.23
N LYS A 182 -21.70 16.04 19.46
CA LYS A 182 -20.97 16.84 20.45
C LYS A 182 -19.60 16.23 20.71
N VAL A 183 -18.55 17.03 20.61
CA VAL A 183 -17.20 16.61 20.98
C VAL A 183 -17.14 16.41 22.49
N VAL A 184 -16.79 15.20 22.93
CA VAL A 184 -16.71 14.82 24.35
C VAL A 184 -15.28 14.53 24.81
N GLY A 185 -14.34 14.42 23.88
CA GLY A 185 -12.92 14.31 24.20
C GLY A 185 -12.04 14.77 23.05
N VAL A 186 -10.94 15.43 23.37
CA VAL A 186 -9.88 15.82 22.45
C VAL A 186 -8.54 15.53 23.12
N ARG A 187 -7.63 14.90 22.39
CA ARG A 187 -6.21 14.80 22.78
C ARG A 187 -5.35 15.38 21.67
N ASP A 188 -4.37 16.18 22.05
CA ASP A 188 -3.32 16.68 21.17
C ASP A 188 -1.95 16.67 21.89
N GLY A 189 -0.87 16.92 21.15
CA GLY A 189 0.49 17.08 21.64
C GLY A 189 1.39 15.85 21.49
N MET A 190 0.84 14.68 21.15
CA MET A 190 1.65 13.49 20.88
C MET A 190 2.40 13.63 19.55
N GLN A 191 3.64 13.15 19.51
CA GLN A 191 4.49 13.22 18.32
C GLN A 191 3.95 12.32 17.20
N ASP A 192 4.08 12.79 15.97
CA ASP A 192 3.88 11.98 14.77
C ASP A 192 5.13 11.13 14.54
N VAL A 193 5.12 9.91 15.09
CA VAL A 193 6.22 8.95 15.00
C VAL A 193 5.68 7.53 14.96
N SER A 194 6.16 6.74 13.99
CA SER A 194 5.78 5.33 13.86
C SER A 194 6.24 4.52 15.08
N ILE A 195 5.39 3.61 15.57
CA ILE A 195 5.77 2.68 16.63
C ILE A 195 6.86 1.68 16.20
N ALA A 196 7.09 1.50 14.90
CA ALA A 196 8.24 0.74 14.41
C ALA A 196 9.58 1.41 14.79
N VAL A 197 9.58 2.72 15.03
CA VAL A 197 10.74 3.50 15.46
C VAL A 197 10.70 3.77 16.97
N ALA A 198 9.57 4.24 17.49
CA ALA A 198 9.44 4.64 18.89
C ALA A 198 9.21 3.47 19.87
N GLY A 199 8.80 2.31 19.36
CA GLY A 199 8.39 1.15 20.14
C GLY A 199 6.97 1.28 20.71
N ARG A 200 6.24 0.17 20.79
CA ARG A 200 4.84 0.12 21.26
C ARG A 200 4.65 0.66 22.68
N GLU A 201 5.63 0.46 23.54
CA GLU A 201 5.58 0.89 24.94
C GLU A 201 5.51 2.42 25.10
N SER A 202 5.98 3.18 24.10
CA SER A 202 5.96 4.65 24.12
C SER A 202 4.54 5.25 24.10
N VAL A 203 3.53 4.46 23.71
CA VAL A 203 2.14 4.90 23.51
C VAL A 203 1.13 4.15 24.36
N ARG A 204 1.56 3.37 25.36
CA ARG A 204 0.64 2.66 26.25
C ARG A 204 -0.29 3.62 26.98
N ASP A 205 -1.55 3.23 27.11
CA ASP A 205 -2.70 4.01 27.61
C ASP A 205 -3.04 5.25 26.75
N LYS A 206 -2.38 5.38 25.58
CA LYS A 206 -2.52 6.47 24.62
C LYS A 206 -2.47 5.94 23.19
N GLU A 207 -2.98 4.73 22.98
CA GLU A 207 -2.90 4.01 21.71
C GLU A 207 -3.60 4.77 20.59
N CYS A 208 -4.69 5.50 20.90
CA CYS A 208 -5.35 6.39 19.95
C CYS A 208 -4.49 7.56 19.48
N GLY A 209 -3.43 7.94 20.20
CA GLY A 209 -2.64 9.12 19.90
C GLY A 209 -3.43 10.41 20.11
N ASN A 210 -3.16 11.40 19.26
CA ASN A 210 -4.01 12.57 19.12
C ASN A 210 -5.31 12.16 18.45
N GLY A 211 -6.43 12.68 18.93
CA GLY A 211 -7.72 12.19 18.49
C GLY A 211 -8.90 12.96 19.05
N VAL A 212 -10.07 12.70 18.45
CA VAL A 212 -11.34 13.31 18.81
C VAL A 212 -12.35 12.21 19.11
N ARG A 213 -13.11 12.35 20.19
CA ARG A 213 -14.26 11.50 20.51
C ARG A 213 -15.54 12.31 20.44
N VAL A 214 -16.50 11.86 19.65
CA VAL A 214 -17.77 12.55 19.39
C VAL A 214 -18.91 11.68 19.90
N GLN A 215 -19.77 12.26 20.74
CA GLN A 215 -21.03 11.66 21.16
C GLN A 215 -22.14 12.13 20.23
N HIS A 216 -22.98 11.19 19.82
CA HIS A 216 -24.12 11.42 18.96
C HIS A 216 -25.41 11.06 19.70
N GLU A 217 -26.55 11.34 19.06
CA GLU A 217 -27.85 10.95 19.60
C GLU A 217 -27.99 9.43 19.71
N GLY A 218 -28.89 8.99 20.58
CA GLY A 218 -29.23 7.57 20.70
C GLY A 218 -28.08 6.66 21.17
N GLY A 219 -27.09 7.15 21.93
CA GLY A 219 -26.03 6.32 22.50
C GLY A 219 -24.91 5.95 21.53
N TRP A 220 -24.87 6.57 20.35
CA TRP A 220 -23.82 6.41 19.35
C TRP A 220 -22.59 7.25 19.68
N VAL A 221 -21.41 6.71 19.38
CA VAL A 221 -20.13 7.40 19.51
C VAL A 221 -19.25 7.09 18.30
N THR A 222 -18.53 8.10 17.82
CA THR A 222 -17.37 7.91 16.93
C THR A 222 -16.08 8.40 17.60
N GLN A 223 -14.99 7.66 17.41
CA GLN A 223 -13.65 8.04 17.86
C GLN A 223 -12.69 8.03 16.68
N TYR A 224 -11.96 9.14 16.51
CA TYR A 224 -11.00 9.37 15.43
C TYR A 224 -9.61 9.44 16.05
N CYS A 225 -8.70 8.58 15.59
CA CYS A 225 -7.36 8.41 16.16
C CYS A 225 -6.25 8.69 15.15
N HIS A 226 -5.02 8.72 15.65
CA HIS A 226 -3.77 8.90 14.90
C HIS A 226 -3.67 10.24 14.18
N MET A 227 -4.29 11.28 14.72
CA MET A 227 -4.32 12.60 14.10
C MET A 227 -2.98 13.33 14.26
N LYS A 228 -2.72 14.29 13.37
CA LYS A 228 -1.47 15.06 13.32
C LYS A 228 -1.33 15.97 14.53
N ARG A 229 -0.13 16.04 15.11
CA ARG A 229 0.17 16.93 16.25
C ARG A 229 -0.12 18.38 15.90
N GLY A 230 -0.85 19.07 16.78
CA GLY A 230 -1.19 20.49 16.62
C GLY A 230 -2.23 20.76 15.53
N SER A 231 -2.93 19.74 15.04
CA SER A 231 -3.91 19.88 13.95
C SER A 231 -5.36 19.99 14.40
N MET A 232 -5.66 19.87 15.70
CA MET A 232 -7.04 19.87 16.19
C MET A 232 -7.77 21.16 15.81
N ALA A 233 -8.90 21.02 15.14
CA ALA A 233 -9.76 22.12 14.70
C ALA A 233 -11.03 22.27 15.57
N VAL A 234 -11.15 21.45 16.61
CA VAL A 234 -12.30 21.40 17.51
C VAL A 234 -11.87 21.30 18.97
N GLN A 235 -12.79 21.61 19.87
CA GLN A 235 -12.58 21.53 21.32
C GLN A 235 -13.70 20.75 22.02
N THR A 236 -13.40 20.18 23.19
CA THR A 236 -14.38 19.50 24.03
C THR A 236 -15.57 20.42 24.33
N GLY A 237 -16.79 19.88 24.20
CA GLY A 237 -18.05 20.60 24.37
C GLY A 237 -18.64 21.16 23.09
N GLN A 238 -17.86 21.26 22.01
CA GLN A 238 -18.32 21.82 20.73
C GLN A 238 -19.34 20.91 20.03
N THR A 239 -20.44 21.49 19.55
CA THR A 239 -21.36 20.83 18.61
C THR A 239 -20.81 20.96 17.19
N ILE A 240 -20.84 19.87 16.43
CA ILE A 240 -20.27 19.77 15.09
C ILE A 240 -21.27 19.17 14.11
N ALA A 241 -21.15 19.55 12.84
CA ALA A 241 -21.90 18.94 11.74
C ALA A 241 -21.12 17.77 11.11
N ALA A 242 -21.82 16.87 10.39
CA ALA A 242 -21.15 15.91 9.51
C ALA A 242 -20.33 16.65 8.43
N GLY A 243 -19.16 16.12 8.07
CA GLY A 243 -18.21 16.74 7.16
C GLY A 243 -17.39 17.88 7.77
N GLN A 244 -17.66 18.29 9.01
CA GLN A 244 -16.85 19.31 9.67
C GLN A 244 -15.44 18.79 9.94
N ARG A 245 -14.42 19.62 9.64
CA ARG A 245 -13.02 19.30 9.93
C ARG A 245 -12.80 19.15 11.44
N LEU A 246 -12.19 18.04 11.82
CA LEU A 246 -11.73 17.72 13.18
C LEU A 246 -10.24 18.00 13.36
N GLY A 247 -9.46 17.79 12.31
CA GLY A 247 -8.02 18.06 12.26
C GLY A 247 -7.41 17.51 10.97
N ALA A 248 -6.21 16.93 11.06
CA ALA A 248 -5.54 16.29 9.92
C ALA A 248 -5.05 14.87 10.26
N VAL A 249 -4.92 14.04 9.23
CA VAL A 249 -4.31 12.71 9.33
C VAL A 249 -2.85 12.85 9.78
N GLY A 250 -2.46 12.04 10.76
CA GLY A 250 -1.13 12.06 11.37
C GLY A 250 -0.50 10.67 11.46
N LEU A 251 0.45 10.56 12.39
CA LEU A 251 1.18 9.34 12.71
C LEU A 251 1.39 9.22 14.23
N SER A 252 0.45 9.71 15.03
CA SER A 252 0.53 9.67 16.49
C SER A 252 -0.13 8.42 17.07
N GLY A 253 0.31 7.96 18.24
CA GLY A 253 -0.27 6.77 18.90
C GLY A 253 0.23 5.45 18.32
N MET A 254 -0.57 4.40 18.43
CA MET A 254 -0.22 3.03 18.04
C MET A 254 -0.40 2.81 16.53
N THR A 255 0.43 3.47 15.73
CA THR A 255 0.36 3.45 14.26
C THR A 255 1.74 3.33 13.61
N GLU A 256 1.80 2.68 12.44
CA GLU A 256 3.02 2.53 11.63
C GLU A 256 2.97 3.28 10.28
N PHE A 257 1.79 3.73 9.85
CA PHE A 257 1.56 4.41 8.57
C PHE A 257 0.47 5.48 8.70
N PRO A 258 0.44 6.52 7.83
CA PRO A 258 -0.50 7.62 7.98
C PRO A 258 -1.92 7.21 7.60
N HIS A 259 -2.85 7.29 8.55
CA HIS A 259 -4.26 6.95 8.35
C HIS A 259 -5.17 7.65 9.36
N VAL A 260 -6.47 7.69 9.05
CA VAL A 260 -7.48 7.87 10.10
C VAL A 260 -7.98 6.50 10.54
N HIS A 261 -7.94 6.25 11.84
CA HIS A 261 -8.65 5.13 12.46
C HIS A 261 -9.98 5.65 13.01
N ILE A 262 -11.08 5.02 12.60
CA ILE A 262 -12.41 5.32 13.14
C ILE A 262 -12.98 4.10 13.88
N THR A 263 -13.24 4.26 15.18
CA THR A 263 -14.06 3.34 15.97
C THR A 263 -15.49 3.87 16.01
N VAL A 264 -16.47 2.98 15.82
CA VAL A 264 -17.89 3.28 16.00
C VAL A 264 -18.42 2.45 17.15
N GLU A 265 -19.10 3.08 18.10
CA GLU A 265 -19.68 2.40 19.27
C GLU A 265 -21.18 2.68 19.38
N LYS A 266 -21.92 1.67 19.84
CA LYS A 266 -23.30 1.78 20.28
C LYS A 266 -23.40 1.31 21.73
N ASP A 267 -23.80 2.20 22.64
CA ASP A 267 -23.96 1.88 24.06
C ASP A 267 -22.73 1.18 24.67
N GLY A 268 -21.53 1.65 24.28
CA GLY A 268 -20.23 1.12 24.73
C GLY A 268 -19.74 -0.14 24.02
N LYS A 269 -20.46 -0.66 23.02
CA LYS A 269 -20.04 -1.81 22.21
C LYS A 269 -19.53 -1.35 20.85
N VAL A 270 -18.38 -1.85 20.42
CA VAL A 270 -17.84 -1.61 19.07
C VAL A 270 -18.76 -2.23 18.03
N ILE A 271 -19.05 -1.47 16.97
CA ILE A 271 -19.85 -1.89 15.83
C ILE A 271 -18.98 -1.78 14.57
N ASP A 272 -18.92 -2.84 13.78
CA ASP A 272 -18.34 -2.77 12.45
C ASP A 272 -19.27 -1.96 11.53
N PRO A 273 -18.81 -0.84 10.96
CA PRO A 273 -19.66 0.04 10.15
C PRO A 273 -20.09 -0.59 8.80
N PHE A 274 -19.46 -1.66 8.34
CA PHE A 274 -19.91 -2.45 7.20
C PHE A 274 -20.98 -3.48 7.60
N ARG A 275 -21.01 -3.93 8.86
CA ARG A 275 -21.99 -4.91 9.33
C ARG A 275 -23.22 -4.29 9.97
N GLY A 276 -23.12 -3.08 10.53
CA GLY A 276 -24.24 -2.49 11.27
C GLY A 276 -24.51 -3.20 12.59
N THR A 277 -25.60 -2.83 13.27
CA THR A 277 -25.94 -3.37 14.59
C THR A 277 -26.50 -4.79 14.56
N ASP A 278 -27.02 -5.22 13.41
CA ASP A 278 -27.57 -6.55 13.19
C ASP A 278 -26.48 -7.61 12.97
N GLY A 279 -25.23 -7.21 12.76
CA GLY A 279 -24.11 -8.09 12.43
C GLY A 279 -24.23 -8.68 11.02
N GLY A 280 -25.42 -8.93 10.48
CA GLY A 280 -25.58 -9.46 9.14
C GLY A 280 -25.14 -10.92 9.00
N PRO A 281 -24.82 -11.39 7.78
CA PRO A 281 -24.44 -12.77 7.52
C PRO A 281 -23.08 -13.13 8.16
N GLU A 282 -22.74 -14.42 8.12
CA GLU A 282 -21.43 -14.93 8.58
C GLU A 282 -20.26 -14.21 7.89
N CYS A 283 -20.33 -14.12 6.55
CA CYS A 283 -19.41 -13.33 5.72
C CYS A 283 -20.21 -12.38 4.83
N GLY A 284 -19.77 -11.14 4.75
CA GLY A 284 -20.34 -10.09 3.92
C GLY A 284 -20.91 -8.94 4.73
N ARG A 285 -21.36 -7.91 3.99
CA ARG A 285 -21.97 -6.71 4.56
C ARG A 285 -23.27 -7.05 5.27
N GLY A 286 -23.59 -6.28 6.30
CA GLY A 286 -24.87 -6.37 6.98
C GLY A 286 -26.02 -5.81 6.16
N THR A 287 -27.25 -6.01 6.65
CA THR A 287 -28.44 -5.52 5.94
C THR A 287 -28.64 -4.02 6.13
N ALA A 288 -28.11 -3.45 7.20
CA ALA A 288 -28.14 -2.01 7.49
C ALA A 288 -26.73 -1.48 7.84
N PRO A 289 -25.79 -1.43 6.87
CA PRO A 289 -24.46 -0.88 7.10
C PRO A 289 -24.54 0.58 7.58
N LEU A 290 -23.61 0.99 8.42
CA LEU A 290 -23.62 2.34 9.00
C LEU A 290 -23.15 3.41 8.00
N TRP A 291 -22.25 3.07 7.08
CA TRP A 291 -21.84 3.97 6.01
C TRP A 291 -23.05 4.39 5.16
N ASN A 292 -23.21 5.70 4.95
CA ASN A 292 -24.22 6.19 4.02
C ASN A 292 -23.91 5.66 2.58
N PRO A 293 -24.89 5.65 1.67
CA PRO A 293 -24.69 5.04 0.35
C PRO A 293 -23.50 5.59 -0.45
N ASP A 294 -23.23 6.89 -0.36
CA ASP A 294 -22.08 7.53 -1.03
C ASP A 294 -20.74 7.02 -0.46
N ALA A 295 -20.55 7.11 0.86
CA ALA A 295 -19.35 6.64 1.53
C ALA A 295 -19.16 5.13 1.33
N LEU A 296 -20.23 4.35 1.48
CA LEU A 296 -20.20 2.90 1.31
C LEU A 296 -19.74 2.52 -0.10
N SER A 297 -20.31 3.13 -1.14
CA SER A 297 -19.94 2.86 -2.54
C SER A 297 -18.46 3.16 -2.85
N LYS A 298 -17.86 4.10 -2.10
CA LYS A 298 -16.46 4.46 -2.19
C LYS A 298 -15.56 3.59 -1.32
N LEU A 299 -16.07 2.83 -0.35
CA LEU A 299 -15.24 2.06 0.59
C LEU A 299 -15.26 0.55 0.31
N VAL A 300 -16.32 0.04 -0.31
CA VAL A 300 -16.40 -1.36 -0.73
C VAL A 300 -15.72 -1.52 -2.09
N ASP A 301 -14.89 -2.56 -2.26
CA ASP A 301 -14.25 -2.98 -3.53
C ASP A 301 -12.87 -2.45 -3.96
N HIS A 302 -12.05 -1.96 -3.04
CA HIS A 302 -10.67 -1.59 -3.41
C HIS A 302 -9.65 -2.72 -3.40
N ALA A 303 -9.94 -3.87 -2.76
CA ALA A 303 -9.04 -5.02 -2.77
C ALA A 303 -9.18 -5.87 -4.05
N PRO A 304 -8.08 -6.37 -4.63
CA PRO A 304 -6.70 -6.10 -4.21
C PRO A 304 -6.28 -4.67 -4.61
N ILE A 305 -5.44 -4.04 -3.77
CA ILE A 305 -5.02 -2.65 -3.94
C ILE A 305 -3.62 -2.62 -4.54
N LEU A 306 -3.44 -1.87 -5.64
CA LEU A 306 -2.11 -1.45 -6.10
C LEU A 306 -1.83 -0.07 -5.49
N LEU A 307 -1.04 -0.02 -4.43
CA LEU A 307 -0.81 1.22 -3.66
C LEU A 307 0.09 2.18 -4.41
N ASP A 308 1.24 1.67 -4.86
CA ASP A 308 2.19 2.40 -5.68
C ASP A 308 3.22 1.48 -6.32
N ALA A 309 3.92 2.05 -7.30
CA ALA A 309 5.10 1.49 -7.92
C ALA A 309 6.02 2.63 -8.37
N GLY A 310 7.30 2.30 -8.59
CA GLY A 310 8.28 3.24 -9.12
C GLY A 310 9.53 2.54 -9.62
N PHE A 311 10.34 3.28 -10.38
CA PHE A 311 11.67 2.80 -10.77
C PHE A 311 12.69 3.00 -9.65
N GLY A 312 13.66 2.09 -9.60
CA GLY A 312 14.90 2.21 -8.83
C GLY A 312 16.11 1.85 -9.68
N THR A 313 17.29 2.36 -9.30
CA THR A 313 18.56 2.13 -10.01
C THR A 313 19.43 1.03 -9.39
N GLY A 314 18.85 0.26 -8.46
CA GLY A 314 19.49 -0.75 -7.63
C GLY A 314 18.43 -1.43 -6.74
N PRO A 315 18.84 -2.21 -5.72
CA PRO A 315 17.93 -2.66 -4.67
C PRO A 315 17.17 -1.49 -4.04
N VAL A 316 15.90 -1.70 -3.72
CA VAL A 316 15.03 -0.70 -3.10
C VAL A 316 14.55 -1.25 -1.76
N GLU A 317 14.72 -0.45 -0.72
CA GLU A 317 14.27 -0.81 0.63
C GLU A 317 12.78 -0.49 0.80
N LYS A 318 12.07 -1.36 1.53
CA LYS A 318 10.65 -1.18 1.85
C LYS A 318 10.40 0.16 2.57
N ALA A 319 11.28 0.51 3.50
CA ALA A 319 11.19 1.73 4.29
C ALA A 319 11.22 3.00 3.41
N ASP A 320 12.03 3.01 2.34
CA ASP A 320 12.10 4.14 1.40
C ASP A 320 10.80 4.26 0.58
N ALA A 321 10.17 3.12 0.22
CA ALA A 321 8.88 3.15 -0.47
C ALA A 321 7.76 3.64 0.46
N GLU A 322 7.75 3.19 1.70
CA GLU A 322 6.79 3.66 2.73
C GLU A 322 7.01 5.13 3.12
N ALA A 323 8.24 5.62 3.03
CA ALA A 323 8.59 7.02 3.19
C ALA A 323 8.19 7.90 2.00
N GLY A 324 7.91 7.31 0.83
CA GLY A 324 7.67 8.02 -0.42
C GLY A 324 8.96 8.54 -1.10
N THR A 325 10.12 7.95 -0.79
CA THR A 325 11.46 8.40 -1.26
C THR A 325 12.15 7.41 -2.23
N ALA A 326 11.59 6.22 -2.44
CA ALA A 326 12.20 5.16 -3.26
C ALA A 326 12.21 5.42 -4.79
N GLY A 327 11.28 6.23 -5.31
CA GLY A 327 11.08 6.44 -6.74
C GLY A 327 12.17 7.30 -7.41
N ARG A 328 12.59 6.90 -8.62
CA ARG A 328 13.53 7.64 -9.46
C ARG A 328 12.93 7.92 -10.84
N ASP A 329 12.91 9.18 -11.24
CA ASP A 329 12.48 9.60 -12.58
C ASP A 329 13.64 9.72 -13.57
N THR A 330 14.88 9.69 -13.06
CA THR A 330 16.10 9.72 -13.86
C THR A 330 17.11 8.70 -13.36
N ALA A 331 17.95 8.22 -14.28
CA ALA A 331 19.08 7.37 -14.00
C ALA A 331 20.25 7.67 -14.93
N PRO A 332 21.51 7.58 -14.46
CA PRO A 332 22.63 7.63 -15.37
C PRO A 332 22.67 6.35 -16.23
N SER A 333 23.26 6.43 -17.43
CA SER A 333 23.41 5.28 -18.33
C SER A 333 24.25 4.14 -17.72
N ASN A 334 25.02 4.45 -16.68
CA ASN A 334 25.77 3.51 -15.87
C ASN A 334 25.06 3.11 -14.56
N ALA A 335 23.75 3.28 -14.40
CA ALA A 335 23.03 2.76 -13.23
C ALA A 335 23.22 1.24 -13.08
N ASP A 336 23.41 0.73 -11.87
CA ASP A 336 23.76 -0.69 -11.64
C ASP A 336 22.64 -1.67 -12.01
N ALA A 337 21.39 -1.24 -11.84
CA ALA A 337 20.21 -1.96 -12.27
C ALA A 337 19.10 -1.00 -12.72
N LEU A 338 18.10 -1.53 -13.41
CA LEU A 338 16.78 -0.92 -13.50
C LEU A 338 15.80 -1.90 -12.89
N VAL A 339 15.15 -1.48 -11.81
CA VAL A 339 14.13 -2.25 -11.11
C VAL A 339 12.83 -1.48 -11.06
N ILE A 340 11.73 -2.20 -10.96
CA ILE A 340 10.44 -1.68 -10.55
C ILE A 340 10.18 -2.21 -9.14
N TRP A 341 9.99 -1.30 -8.20
CA TRP A 341 9.44 -1.62 -6.89
C TRP A 341 7.93 -1.37 -6.89
N THR A 342 7.21 -2.13 -6.07
CA THR A 342 5.75 -2.11 -5.99
C THR A 342 5.30 -2.37 -4.55
N ARG A 343 4.30 -1.62 -4.08
CA ARG A 343 3.49 -2.01 -2.92
C ARG A 343 2.06 -2.33 -3.33
N ALA A 344 1.55 -3.41 -2.78
CA ALA A 344 0.16 -3.82 -2.94
C ALA A 344 -0.43 -4.20 -1.58
N ALA A 345 -1.75 -4.14 -1.45
CA ALA A 345 -2.45 -4.45 -0.21
C ALA A 345 -3.70 -5.31 -0.43
N GLY A 346 -4.11 -6.05 0.60
CA GLY A 346 -5.26 -6.95 0.56
C GLY A 346 -5.16 -8.04 -0.49
N LEU A 347 -3.96 -8.62 -0.65
CA LEU A 347 -3.75 -9.74 -1.56
C LEU A 347 -4.35 -11.01 -0.97
N GLU A 348 -4.83 -11.90 -1.84
CA GLU A 348 -5.34 -13.23 -1.53
C GLU A 348 -4.54 -14.30 -2.31
N PRO A 349 -4.56 -15.57 -1.87
CA PRO A 349 -4.01 -16.67 -2.65
C PRO A 349 -4.61 -16.66 -4.06
N GLY A 350 -3.75 -16.67 -5.08
CA GLY A 350 -4.16 -16.65 -6.48
C GLY A 350 -4.04 -15.28 -7.14
N ASP A 351 -4.00 -14.17 -6.41
CA ASP A 351 -3.77 -12.85 -7.00
C ASP A 351 -2.43 -12.81 -7.74
N VAL A 352 -2.39 -12.10 -8.86
CA VAL A 352 -1.20 -12.05 -9.72
C VAL A 352 -0.72 -10.62 -9.90
N LEU A 353 0.56 -10.40 -9.60
CA LEU A 353 1.28 -9.18 -9.95
C LEU A 353 2.19 -9.44 -11.16
N THR A 354 1.91 -8.75 -12.27
CA THR A 354 2.77 -8.74 -13.46
C THR A 354 3.52 -7.42 -13.54
N THR A 355 4.84 -7.47 -13.67
CA THR A 355 5.70 -6.30 -13.80
C THR A 355 6.50 -6.41 -15.10
N THR A 356 6.45 -5.37 -15.92
CA THR A 356 7.14 -5.33 -17.22
C THR A 356 7.95 -4.04 -17.33
N ILE A 357 9.18 -4.15 -17.85
CA ILE A 357 10.01 -3.00 -18.23
C ILE A 357 10.21 -3.05 -19.75
N THR A 358 9.91 -1.95 -20.42
CA THR A 358 10.08 -1.75 -21.85
C THR A 358 11.19 -0.72 -22.08
N SER A 359 12.12 -1.05 -22.99
CA SER A 359 13.22 -0.20 -23.42
C SER A 359 12.75 0.99 -24.27
N PRO A 360 13.58 2.03 -24.48
CA PRO A 360 13.23 3.18 -25.31
C PRO A 360 12.89 2.84 -26.77
N ASP A 361 13.44 1.75 -27.31
CA ASP A 361 13.13 1.24 -28.65
C ASP A 361 11.83 0.43 -28.74
N GLY A 362 11.08 0.30 -27.63
CA GLY A 362 9.86 -0.48 -27.54
C GLY A 362 10.07 -1.97 -27.27
N SER A 363 11.30 -2.45 -27.22
CA SER A 363 11.59 -3.85 -26.90
C SER A 363 11.34 -4.16 -25.41
N LYS A 364 10.82 -5.36 -25.13
CA LYS A 364 10.58 -5.81 -23.75
C LYS A 364 11.89 -6.17 -23.08
N LEU A 365 12.36 -5.36 -22.14
CA LEU A 365 13.60 -5.58 -21.40
C LEU A 365 13.46 -6.69 -20.36
N PHE A 366 12.35 -6.67 -19.64
CA PHE A 366 12.07 -7.52 -18.49
C PHE A 366 10.56 -7.75 -18.36
N SER A 367 10.17 -8.94 -17.90
CA SER A 367 8.80 -9.23 -17.49
C SER A 367 8.80 -10.34 -16.46
N GLU A 368 8.10 -10.13 -15.35
CA GLU A 368 7.89 -11.14 -14.31
C GLU A 368 6.42 -11.18 -13.93
N ARG A 369 5.92 -12.40 -13.72
CA ARG A 369 4.59 -12.68 -13.20
C ARG A 369 4.76 -13.40 -11.87
N TRP A 370 4.36 -12.75 -10.79
CA TRP A 370 4.36 -13.30 -9.44
C TRP A 370 2.93 -13.57 -8.99
N ARG A 371 2.69 -14.73 -8.39
CA ARG A 371 1.38 -15.12 -7.84
C ARG A 371 1.49 -15.17 -6.32
N SER A 372 0.56 -14.51 -5.62
CA SER A 372 0.47 -14.62 -4.17
C SER A 372 -0.01 -16.02 -3.79
N ASP A 373 0.64 -16.62 -2.81
CA ASP A 373 0.30 -17.94 -2.25
C ASP A 373 -0.49 -17.84 -0.94
N GLN A 374 -0.56 -16.65 -0.36
CA GLN A 374 -1.19 -16.37 0.93
C GLN A 374 -1.87 -15.00 0.92
N THR A 375 -2.67 -14.74 1.95
CA THR A 375 -3.24 -13.42 2.20
C THR A 375 -2.16 -12.46 2.68
N ARG A 376 -2.15 -11.23 2.16
CA ARG A 376 -1.18 -10.20 2.57
C ARG A 376 -1.88 -8.86 2.75
N ILE A 377 -1.77 -8.30 3.95
CA ILE A 377 -2.34 -6.97 4.25
C ILE A 377 -1.58 -5.91 3.45
N VAL A 378 -0.24 -5.93 3.50
CA VAL A 378 0.64 -5.12 2.65
C VAL A 378 1.81 -5.99 2.17
N GLN A 379 2.14 -5.90 0.89
CA GLN A 379 3.25 -6.58 0.24
C GLN A 379 4.14 -5.56 -0.47
N PHE A 380 5.43 -5.53 -0.15
CA PHE A 380 6.44 -4.79 -0.91
C PHE A 380 7.30 -5.77 -1.73
N ARG A 381 7.54 -5.48 -3.00
CA ARG A 381 8.45 -6.26 -3.86
C ARG A 381 9.23 -5.32 -4.77
N PHE A 382 10.42 -5.73 -5.20
CA PHE A 382 11.07 -5.14 -6.37
C PHE A 382 11.63 -6.22 -7.29
N VAL A 383 11.57 -5.96 -8.58
CA VAL A 383 11.95 -6.90 -9.64
C VAL A 383 12.56 -6.12 -10.81
N GLY A 384 13.51 -6.70 -11.53
CA GLY A 384 14.14 -6.02 -12.66
C GLY A 384 15.40 -6.67 -13.18
N LYS A 385 16.23 -5.85 -13.84
CA LYS A 385 17.41 -6.32 -14.58
C LYS A 385 18.66 -5.54 -14.20
N LYS A 386 19.77 -6.26 -14.04
CA LYS A 386 21.11 -5.65 -13.86
C LYS A 386 21.57 -4.98 -15.15
N ARG A 387 22.46 -4.00 -15.02
CA ARG A 387 23.10 -3.32 -16.15
C ARG A 387 23.75 -4.32 -17.10
N PRO A 388 23.42 -4.31 -18.40
CA PRO A 388 24.14 -5.10 -19.38
C PRO A 388 25.57 -4.55 -19.57
N PRO A 389 26.53 -5.35 -20.05
CA PRO A 389 27.91 -4.88 -20.26
C PRO A 389 28.04 -3.65 -21.17
N SER A 390 27.11 -3.50 -22.13
CA SER A 390 27.02 -2.35 -23.03
C SER A 390 26.53 -1.05 -22.36
N GLY A 391 26.12 -1.10 -21.09
CA GLY A 391 25.40 -0.02 -20.43
C GLY A 391 23.94 0.05 -20.86
N TRP A 392 23.18 0.94 -20.21
CA TRP A 392 21.79 1.17 -20.57
C TRP A 392 21.68 2.05 -21.82
N GLN A 393 20.71 1.75 -22.67
CA GLN A 393 20.36 2.60 -23.79
C GLN A 393 19.82 3.94 -23.24
N THR A 394 20.28 5.06 -23.81
CA THR A 394 19.72 6.37 -23.46
C THR A 394 18.28 6.49 -23.96
N GLY A 395 17.41 7.08 -23.15
CA GLY A 395 16.02 7.34 -23.47
C GLY A 395 15.07 7.01 -22.32
N THR A 396 13.77 7.04 -22.61
CA THR A 396 12.73 6.75 -21.62
C THR A 396 12.42 5.26 -21.60
N TYR A 397 12.58 4.66 -20.43
CA TYR A 397 12.06 3.33 -20.14
C TYR A 397 10.67 3.43 -19.54
N THR A 398 9.80 2.47 -19.90
CA THR A 398 8.43 2.38 -19.38
C THR A 398 8.29 1.15 -18.51
N GLY A 399 7.85 1.34 -17.27
CA GLY A 399 7.47 0.28 -16.35
C GLY A 399 5.95 0.14 -16.32
N ARG A 400 5.43 -1.08 -16.45
CA ARG A 400 4.01 -1.38 -16.29
C ARG A 400 3.82 -2.44 -15.21
N VAL A 401 3.01 -2.12 -14.21
CA VAL A 401 2.60 -3.02 -13.14
C VAL A 401 1.12 -3.29 -13.28
N VAL A 402 0.73 -4.56 -13.29
CA VAL A 402 -0.67 -5.01 -13.39
C VAL A 402 -0.94 -6.00 -12.26
N LEU A 403 -1.95 -5.71 -11.44
CA LEU A 403 -2.42 -6.55 -10.35
C LEU A 403 -3.80 -7.11 -10.73
N GLU A 404 -3.90 -8.44 -10.79
CA GLU A 404 -5.07 -9.17 -11.26
C GLU A 404 -5.66 -10.02 -10.13
N ARG A 405 -6.99 -9.98 -9.98
CA ARG A 405 -7.79 -10.94 -9.22
C ARG A 405 -8.91 -11.45 -10.12
N ASP A 406 -9.14 -12.76 -10.10
CA ASP A 406 -10.18 -13.38 -10.92
C ASP A 406 -11.55 -12.75 -10.65
N GLY A 407 -12.28 -12.43 -11.73
CA GLY A 407 -13.60 -11.80 -11.64
C GLY A 407 -13.60 -10.30 -11.28
N ARG A 408 -12.43 -9.66 -11.15
CA ARG A 408 -12.31 -8.21 -10.92
C ARG A 408 -11.52 -7.52 -12.04
N PRO A 409 -11.81 -6.25 -12.37
CA PRO A 409 -10.98 -5.46 -13.26
C PRO A 409 -9.54 -5.36 -12.72
N PRO A 410 -8.51 -5.49 -13.57
CA PRO A 410 -7.13 -5.36 -13.14
C PRO A 410 -6.84 -3.94 -12.65
N LYS A 411 -5.98 -3.82 -11.63
CA LYS A 411 -5.39 -2.54 -11.21
C LYS A 411 -4.06 -2.38 -11.92
N GLU A 412 -3.80 -1.22 -12.52
CA GLU A 412 -2.55 -1.01 -13.23
C GLU A 412 -1.93 0.34 -12.94
N GLN A 413 -0.61 0.37 -13.00
CA GLN A 413 0.18 1.60 -12.90
C GLN A 413 1.27 1.56 -13.95
N THR A 414 1.42 2.68 -14.67
CA THR A 414 2.54 2.92 -15.58
C THR A 414 3.46 3.96 -14.96
N VAL A 415 4.76 3.66 -14.96
CA VAL A 415 5.82 4.53 -14.45
C VAL A 415 6.91 4.69 -15.51
N PHE A 416 7.70 5.74 -15.39
CA PHE A 416 8.73 6.07 -16.38
C PHE A 416 10.05 6.39 -15.69
N ILE A 417 11.15 6.10 -16.36
CA ILE A 417 12.47 6.60 -15.97
C ILE A 417 13.26 7.02 -17.20
N ARG A 418 13.85 8.22 -17.17
CA ARG A 418 14.75 8.69 -18.22
C ARG A 418 16.18 8.25 -17.89
N VAL A 419 16.77 7.48 -18.78
CA VAL A 419 18.16 7.02 -18.65
C VAL A 419 19.04 7.84 -19.58
N GLY A 420 20.15 8.37 -19.04
CA GLY A 420 20.98 9.33 -19.75
C GLY A 420 20.35 10.74 -19.77
N GLY A 421 21.20 11.75 -19.79
CA GLY A 421 20.82 13.16 -19.64
C GLY A 421 19.73 13.62 -20.60
#